data_AF-A0A131Y1T4-F1
#
_entry.id   AF-A0A131Y1T4-F1
#
_cell.length_a   1.000
_cell.length_b   1.000
_cell.length_c   1.000
_cell.angle_alpha   90.00
_cell.angle_beta   90.00
_cell.angle_gamma   90.00
#
_symmetry.space_group_name_H-M   'P 1'
#
loop_
_entity.id
_entity.type
_entity.pdbx_description
1 polymer ?
#
loop_
_entity_poly.entity_id
_entity_poly.type
_entity_poly.pdbx_seq_one_letter_code
_entity_poly.pdbx_strand_id
1 'polypeptide(L)'
;QQTGNTWAREKQNHRFQDDDFKDICTKGRVGYEACHKMGAFCTPIQAQKTFQCDCWREDLYYDANETMCKHWQSCEPNPCRYGKCNDQDRKKPRSCFCPGMKDLYGNCQINSEKKLSCERAEAKARIDPNGRVYCDCGPAKTYDNGKCELTGCLNYSKTCQELCNENILDKDDRCCEGWNVSNCSKPPIASTFCPTGYVRVHGQCQDACTANLASPICPEGCTPTTNDQRPFHCKCKSGFELAEDGLTCREKVVCNEEEKKKCHESEICTILDTKPVCTCAEGLQRLNGVCTDKCTTKCDHKFAKCVIIDRYERCSCIYPFSKTSKGDQMCTLEFYSYILVFQTNDTEPYTSSFCDKKLPDITSALKVVFGRELLKVETVSCKNEFVLRLVFENKQHPAVLRRMSNCQYPQGDVCIFPPKLNVKATSLKAIEEEDLCAGILQGLFNISDASSECTKEEDNYTIRCKEGFTAYDEVKSGRLTRWSCKAKDLLTSSSTESIPPGTVSTQAGSRETTTSTNLEDPCISIPCFNNGHCKKGPNNTYLCECKKGFSGERCERNAGRKLEAQVVAVITFSIAMQLSLRWMYGLA
;
A
#
# COMPACT_ATOMS: atom_id res chain seq x y z
N GLN A 1 24.46 46.70 15.64
CA GLN A 1 23.58 46.73 16.83
C GLN A 1 22.15 46.69 16.27
N GLN A 2 21.51 45.51 16.22
CA GLN A 2 20.56 45.00 17.23
C GLN A 2 19.46 46.04 17.53
N THR A 3 18.16 45.81 17.32
CA THR A 3 17.24 44.68 17.59
C THR A 3 15.99 44.88 16.69
N GLY A 4 15.03 43.99 16.42
CA GLY A 4 14.63 42.67 16.87
C GLY A 4 13.19 42.45 16.36
N ASN A 5 13.00 41.71 15.26
CA ASN A 5 11.67 41.40 14.72
C ASN A 5 11.11 40.13 15.37
N THR A 6 10.34 40.30 16.42
CA THR A 6 9.46 39.26 16.96
C THR A 6 8.12 39.27 16.22
N TRP A 7 7.93 38.29 15.34
CA TRP A 7 6.60 37.90 14.85
C TRP A 7 5.83 37.27 16.01
N ALA A 8 4.99 38.05 16.68
CA ALA A 8 3.96 37.51 17.54
C ALA A 8 2.89 36.85 16.65
N ARG A 9 2.83 35.51 16.69
CA ARG A 9 1.69 34.70 16.22
C ARG A 9 0.51 35.03 17.13
N GLU A 10 -0.36 35.96 16.74
CA GLU A 10 -1.70 36.04 17.30
C GLU A 10 -2.55 34.90 16.71
N LYS A 11 -2.91 33.94 17.57
CA LYS A 11 -3.95 32.93 17.31
C LYS A 11 -5.29 33.65 17.20
N GLN A 12 -5.72 34.02 15.98
CA GLN A 12 -7.07 34.53 15.76
C GLN A 12 -8.05 33.38 15.52
N ASN A 13 -8.87 33.15 16.54
CA ASN A 13 -10.00 32.25 16.58
C ASN A 13 -11.21 32.99 15.94
N HIS A 14 -11.34 32.94 14.61
CA HIS A 14 -12.45 33.59 13.90
C HIS A 14 -13.48 32.57 13.37
N ARG A 15 -14.74 32.77 13.77
CA ARG A 15 -15.92 32.09 13.24
C ARG A 15 -16.18 32.60 11.82
N PHE A 16 -15.95 31.77 10.80
CA PHE A 16 -16.10 32.15 9.38
C PHE A 16 -17.55 32.55 9.07
N GLN A 17 -17.78 33.77 8.57
CA GLN A 17 -19.10 34.28 8.16
C GLN A 17 -19.27 34.22 6.63
N ASP A 18 -20.51 34.26 6.13
CA ASP A 18 -20.78 34.10 4.68
C ASP A 18 -20.24 35.24 3.79
N ASP A 19 -19.97 36.43 4.34
CA ASP A 19 -19.28 37.51 3.62
C ASP A 19 -17.77 37.27 3.44
N ASP A 20 -17.18 36.27 4.11
CA ASP A 20 -15.74 36.00 4.00
C ASP A 20 -15.32 35.46 2.61
N PHE A 21 -16.28 34.99 1.80
CA PHE A 21 -16.01 34.32 0.53
C PHE A 21 -15.99 35.26 -0.69
N LYS A 22 -16.57 36.46 -0.60
CA LYS A 22 -16.53 37.46 -1.70
C LYS A 22 -15.12 37.93 -2.02
N ASP A 23 -14.31 38.13 -0.97
CA ASP A 23 -12.96 38.69 -1.07
C ASP A 23 -11.86 37.64 -0.82
N ILE A 24 -12.15 36.34 -0.98
CA ILE A 24 -11.21 35.27 -0.63
C ILE A 24 -9.88 35.32 -1.39
N CYS A 25 -9.88 35.95 -2.57
CA CYS A 25 -8.72 36.15 -3.43
C CYS A 25 -8.05 37.53 -3.27
N THR A 26 -8.45 38.34 -2.29
CA THR A 26 -7.79 39.62 -1.98
C THR A 26 -6.54 39.42 -1.13
N LYS A 27 -5.58 40.34 -1.22
CA LYS A 27 -4.29 40.25 -0.51
C LYS A 27 -4.49 40.08 1.00
N GLY A 28 -3.78 39.11 1.60
CA GLY A 28 -3.91 38.76 3.01
C GLY A 28 -5.06 37.79 3.34
N ARG A 29 -5.81 37.33 2.34
CA ARG A 29 -6.86 36.30 2.50
C ARG A 29 -6.34 34.94 2.02
N VAL A 30 -6.97 33.87 2.52
CA VAL A 30 -6.48 32.49 2.34
C VAL A 30 -6.33 32.09 0.87
N GLY A 31 -7.23 32.53 -0.02
CA GLY A 31 -7.16 32.20 -1.44
C GLY A 31 -5.98 32.87 -2.13
N TYR A 32 -5.75 34.14 -1.83
CA TYR A 32 -4.58 34.87 -2.33
C TYR A 32 -3.29 34.24 -1.83
N GLU A 33 -3.16 33.97 -0.53
CA GLU A 33 -1.93 33.39 0.04
C GLU A 33 -1.64 31.98 -0.50
N ALA A 34 -2.68 31.20 -0.82
CA ALA A 34 -2.54 29.88 -1.40
C ALA A 34 -2.07 29.91 -2.88
N CYS A 35 -2.50 30.89 -3.67
CA CYS A 35 -2.22 30.94 -5.11
C CYS A 35 -1.08 31.90 -5.52
N HIS A 36 -0.84 33.00 -4.79
CA HIS A 36 -0.09 34.14 -5.31
C HIS A 36 1.43 33.96 -5.38
N LYS A 37 1.98 32.82 -4.93
CA LYS A 37 3.41 32.54 -5.09
C LYS A 37 3.67 32.06 -6.52
N MET A 38 4.51 32.82 -7.24
CA MET A 38 5.12 32.44 -8.53
C MET A 38 4.17 32.19 -9.71
N GLY A 39 3.17 33.06 -9.90
CA GLY A 39 2.48 33.17 -11.19
C GLY A 39 1.24 32.28 -11.37
N ALA A 40 0.48 32.01 -10.31
CA ALA A 40 -0.94 31.66 -10.44
C ALA A 40 -1.82 32.81 -9.95
N PHE A 41 -3.02 32.94 -10.53
CA PHE A 41 -4.03 33.88 -10.07
C PHE A 41 -5.13 33.13 -9.32
N CYS A 42 -5.71 33.80 -8.32
CA CYS A 42 -6.80 33.24 -7.53
C CYS A 42 -8.14 33.64 -8.15
N THR A 43 -8.98 32.65 -8.43
CA THR A 43 -10.34 32.84 -8.95
C THR A 43 -11.35 32.39 -7.89
N PRO A 44 -12.20 33.28 -7.36
CA PRO A 44 -13.20 32.91 -6.36
C PRO A 44 -14.36 32.15 -7.00
N ILE A 45 -14.80 31.05 -6.36
CA ILE A 45 -15.93 30.23 -6.80
C ILE A 45 -17.05 30.36 -5.76
N GLN A 46 -17.90 31.37 -5.95
CA GLN A 46 -18.93 31.78 -4.99
C GLN A 46 -19.94 30.67 -4.70
N ALA A 47 -20.43 29.98 -5.73
CA ALA A 47 -21.44 28.93 -5.60
C ALA A 47 -21.01 27.80 -4.66
N GLN A 48 -19.70 27.53 -4.59
CA GLN A 48 -19.13 26.46 -3.80
C GLN A 48 -18.33 26.97 -2.59
N LYS A 49 -18.37 28.29 -2.34
CA LYS A 49 -17.68 28.97 -1.23
C LYS A 49 -16.21 28.50 -1.13
N THR A 50 -15.52 28.52 -2.26
CA THR A 50 -14.12 28.07 -2.43
C THR A 50 -13.40 28.96 -3.45
N PHE A 51 -12.16 28.62 -3.80
CA PHE A 51 -11.36 29.33 -4.78
C PHE A 51 -10.52 28.35 -5.59
N GLN A 52 -10.08 28.82 -6.75
CA GLN A 52 -9.23 28.07 -7.68
C GLN A 52 -7.93 28.84 -7.92
N CYS A 53 -6.82 28.11 -8.01
CA CYS A 53 -5.55 28.68 -8.44
C CYS A 53 -5.36 28.33 -9.92
N ASP A 54 -5.42 29.36 -10.76
CA ASP A 54 -5.34 29.24 -12.20
C ASP A 54 -3.97 29.69 -12.71
N CYS A 55 -3.44 28.92 -13.65
CA CYS A 55 -2.20 29.23 -14.34
C CYS A 55 -2.47 30.09 -15.57
N TRP A 56 -1.43 30.76 -16.06
CA TRP A 56 -1.54 31.71 -17.19
C TRP A 56 -1.81 31.01 -18.53
N ARG A 57 -1.69 29.68 -18.55
CA ARG A 57 -1.96 28.82 -19.70
C ARG A 57 -2.74 27.60 -19.25
N GLU A 58 -3.62 27.11 -20.12
CA GLU A 58 -4.50 25.96 -19.86
C GLU A 58 -3.78 24.61 -19.85
N ASP A 59 -2.62 24.51 -20.51
CA ASP A 59 -1.78 23.31 -20.49
C ASP A 59 -0.92 23.19 -19.20
N LEU A 60 -1.17 24.07 -18.23
CA LEU A 60 -0.54 24.05 -16.92
C LEU A 60 -1.58 23.81 -15.81
N TYR A 61 -1.15 23.19 -14.72
CA TYR A 61 -1.88 23.12 -13.47
C TYR A 61 -1.06 23.72 -12.33
N TYR A 62 -1.71 24.29 -11.32
CA TYR A 62 -1.03 24.85 -10.16
C TYR A 62 -0.71 23.76 -9.13
N ASP A 63 0.55 23.68 -8.72
CA ASP A 63 1.00 22.82 -7.63
C ASP A 63 1.21 23.65 -6.36
N ALA A 64 0.32 23.49 -5.37
CA ALA A 64 0.40 24.21 -4.10
C ALA A 64 1.55 23.73 -3.20
N ASN A 65 2.10 22.53 -3.41
CA ASN A 65 3.22 22.01 -2.63
C ASN A 65 4.54 22.63 -3.11
N GLU A 66 4.69 22.86 -4.41
CA GLU A 66 5.85 23.54 -4.97
C GLU A 66 5.65 25.02 -5.25
N THR A 67 4.43 25.51 -5.08
CA THR A 67 4.04 26.91 -5.30
C THR A 67 4.40 27.38 -6.71
N MET A 68 4.07 26.57 -7.73
CA MET A 68 4.34 26.91 -9.13
C MET A 68 3.39 26.19 -10.09
N CYS A 69 3.24 26.76 -11.29
CA CYS A 69 2.52 26.13 -12.39
C CYS A 69 3.38 25.09 -13.11
N LYS A 70 2.81 23.89 -13.31
CA LYS A 70 3.47 22.72 -13.92
C LYS A 70 2.72 22.25 -15.15
N HIS A 71 3.45 21.71 -16.12
CA HIS A 71 2.86 21.24 -17.37
C HIS A 71 2.15 19.89 -17.18
N TRP A 72 0.94 19.74 -17.76
CA TRP A 72 0.16 18.49 -17.69
C TRP A 72 0.91 17.29 -18.28
N GLN A 73 1.71 17.52 -19.31
CA GLN A 73 2.52 16.48 -19.96
C GLN A 73 3.95 16.37 -19.38
N SER A 74 4.17 16.80 -18.14
CA SER A 74 5.47 16.66 -17.47
C SER A 74 5.77 15.21 -17.04
N CYS A 75 6.97 14.94 -16.56
CA CYS A 75 7.48 13.61 -16.25
C CYS A 75 6.74 12.90 -15.12
N GLU A 76 6.22 13.68 -14.16
CA GLU A 76 5.51 13.15 -13.00
C GLU A 76 4.17 12.51 -13.38
N PRO A 77 3.21 13.22 -14.02
CA PRO A 77 1.97 12.63 -14.51
C PRO A 77 2.21 11.61 -15.64
N ASN A 78 3.25 11.83 -16.45
CA ASN A 78 3.54 11.01 -17.62
C ASN A 78 5.00 10.49 -17.58
N PRO A 79 5.30 9.44 -16.81
CA PRO A 79 6.65 8.90 -16.76
C PRO A 79 7.04 8.30 -18.11
N CYS A 80 8.34 8.37 -18.44
CA CYS A 80 8.88 7.65 -19.59
C CYS A 80 8.76 6.15 -19.39
N ARG A 81 8.34 5.43 -20.43
CA ARG A 81 8.25 3.96 -20.40
C ARG A 81 9.62 3.32 -20.14
N TYR A 82 10.67 3.90 -20.71
CA TYR A 82 12.07 3.57 -20.46
C TYR A 82 12.92 4.83 -20.68
N GLY A 83 14.14 4.82 -20.13
CA GLY A 83 15.04 5.97 -20.15
C GLY A 83 14.75 7.00 -19.05
N LYS A 84 15.47 8.11 -19.12
CA LYS A 84 15.34 9.25 -18.21
C LYS A 84 14.36 10.26 -18.78
N CYS A 85 13.45 10.72 -17.93
CA CYS A 85 12.54 11.79 -18.27
C CYS A 85 13.15 13.15 -17.94
N ASN A 86 13.03 14.10 -18.86
CA ASN A 86 13.45 15.48 -18.69
C ASN A 86 12.33 16.41 -19.15
N ASP A 87 11.88 17.29 -18.26
CA ASP A 87 10.82 18.26 -18.48
C ASP A 87 11.22 19.68 -18.04
N GLN A 88 12.53 19.91 -17.84
CA GLN A 88 13.10 21.18 -17.33
C GLN A 88 12.37 21.66 -16.06
N ASP A 89 12.38 20.84 -15.03
CA ASP A 89 11.67 21.06 -13.77
C ASP A 89 10.16 21.24 -13.95
N ARG A 90 9.55 20.37 -14.78
CA ARG A 90 8.10 20.34 -15.05
C ARG A 90 7.53 21.61 -15.70
N LYS A 91 8.39 22.49 -16.25
CA LYS A 91 8.00 23.72 -16.99
C LYS A 91 7.67 23.46 -18.46
N LYS A 92 8.10 22.31 -19.00
CA LYS A 92 7.89 21.92 -20.39
C LYS A 92 7.22 20.55 -20.48
N PRO A 93 6.62 20.20 -21.63
CA PRO A 93 6.26 18.82 -21.90
C PRO A 93 7.50 17.93 -21.76
N ARG A 94 7.28 16.71 -21.25
CA ARG A 94 8.31 15.73 -21.06
C ARG A 94 9.02 15.40 -22.37
N SER A 95 10.31 15.15 -22.26
CA SER A 95 11.12 14.47 -23.25
C SER A 95 11.82 13.28 -22.61
N CYS A 96 11.74 12.13 -23.26
CA CYS A 96 12.39 10.90 -22.80
C CYS A 96 13.73 10.75 -23.50
N PHE A 97 14.80 10.54 -22.74
CA PHE A 97 16.14 10.33 -23.28
C PHE A 97 16.70 9.03 -22.74
N CYS A 98 17.43 8.28 -23.55
CA CYS A 98 17.96 6.96 -23.18
C CYS A 98 19.49 6.92 -23.13
N PRO A 99 20.14 7.70 -22.23
CA PRO A 99 21.59 7.72 -22.15
C PRO A 99 22.13 6.37 -21.65
N GLY A 100 23.10 5.81 -22.37
CA GLY A 100 23.76 4.55 -21.99
C GLY A 100 22.94 3.28 -22.28
N MET A 101 21.74 3.40 -22.86
CA MET A 101 20.99 2.23 -23.32
C MET A 101 21.48 1.82 -24.70
N LYS A 102 21.97 0.58 -24.81
CA LYS A 102 22.51 0.05 -26.07
C LYS A 102 21.43 0.04 -27.15
N ASP A 103 21.83 0.43 -28.36
CA ASP A 103 20.99 0.45 -29.57
C ASP A 103 19.80 1.43 -29.57
N LEU A 104 19.72 2.34 -28.58
CA LEU A 104 18.76 3.45 -28.56
C LEU A 104 19.46 4.80 -28.77
N TYR A 105 18.78 5.75 -29.43
CA TYR A 105 19.28 7.09 -29.71
C TYR A 105 18.26 8.17 -29.36
N GLY A 106 18.76 9.36 -28.98
CA GLY A 106 17.96 10.57 -28.79
C GLY A 106 16.74 10.36 -27.89
N ASN A 107 15.55 10.48 -28.48
CA ASN A 107 14.23 10.32 -27.85
C ASN A 107 13.85 8.84 -27.60
N CYS A 108 14.83 7.99 -27.31
CA CYS A 108 14.67 6.55 -27.10
C CYS A 108 14.15 5.77 -28.32
N GLN A 109 14.53 6.18 -29.52
CA GLN A 109 14.26 5.44 -30.75
C GLN A 109 15.36 4.42 -31.02
N ILE A 110 15.04 3.31 -31.67
CA ILE A 110 16.04 2.32 -32.11
C ILE A 110 16.98 3.00 -33.11
N ASN A 111 18.29 2.86 -32.88
CA ASN A 111 19.29 3.46 -33.75
C ASN A 111 19.24 2.85 -35.18
N SER A 112 19.64 3.64 -36.18
CA SER A 112 19.59 3.22 -37.59
C SER A 112 20.51 2.03 -37.88
N GLU A 113 21.64 1.93 -37.19
CA GLU A 113 22.59 0.82 -37.35
C GLU A 113 22.01 -0.52 -36.92
N LYS A 114 21.35 -0.57 -35.76
CA LYS A 114 20.68 -1.79 -35.27
C LYS A 114 19.48 -2.13 -36.13
N LYS A 115 18.71 -1.12 -36.56
CA LYS A 115 17.60 -1.32 -37.50
C LYS A 115 18.09 -1.99 -38.78
N LEU A 116 19.16 -1.46 -39.39
CA LEU A 116 19.76 -2.04 -40.59
C LEU A 116 20.37 -3.43 -40.33
N SER A 117 20.98 -3.64 -39.16
CA SER A 117 21.51 -4.95 -38.75
C SER A 117 20.41 -6.00 -38.62
N CYS A 118 19.24 -5.66 -38.06
CA CYS A 118 18.11 -6.59 -38.01
C CYS A 118 17.53 -6.81 -39.41
N GLU A 119 17.39 -5.75 -40.23
CA GLU A 119 16.85 -5.86 -41.59
C GLU A 119 17.71 -6.76 -42.49
N ARG A 120 19.05 -6.68 -42.39
CA ARG A 120 19.98 -7.60 -43.08
C ARG A 120 19.81 -9.06 -42.67
N ALA A 121 19.29 -9.30 -41.48
CA ALA A 121 18.98 -10.64 -40.96
C ALA A 121 17.55 -11.09 -41.27
N GLU A 122 16.77 -10.32 -42.05
CA GLU A 122 15.32 -10.51 -42.25
C GLU A 122 14.49 -10.38 -40.96
N ALA A 123 14.99 -9.65 -39.97
CA ALA A 123 14.30 -9.35 -38.71
C ALA A 123 13.81 -7.89 -38.64
N LYS A 124 12.84 -7.65 -37.75
CA LYS A 124 12.38 -6.32 -37.37
C LYS A 124 12.93 -5.95 -35.99
N ALA A 125 13.60 -4.82 -35.87
CA ALA A 125 14.06 -4.34 -34.56
C ALA A 125 12.86 -3.93 -33.66
N ARG A 126 12.84 -4.40 -32.41
CA ARG A 126 11.83 -4.08 -31.40
C ARG A 126 12.46 -3.77 -30.04
N ILE A 127 11.65 -3.18 -29.15
CA ILE A 127 12.04 -2.83 -27.78
C ILE A 127 11.18 -3.65 -26.81
N ASP A 128 11.80 -4.34 -25.86
CA ASP A 128 11.12 -5.08 -24.80
C ASP A 128 10.57 -4.13 -23.70
N PRO A 129 9.76 -4.61 -22.74
CA PRO A 129 9.24 -3.76 -21.65
C PRO A 129 10.32 -3.10 -20.79
N ASN A 130 11.53 -3.66 -20.75
CA ASN A 130 12.67 -3.15 -19.98
C ASN A 130 13.56 -2.19 -20.81
N GLY A 131 13.17 -1.89 -22.05
CA GLY A 131 13.89 -0.99 -22.93
C GLY A 131 15.07 -1.63 -23.67
N ARG A 132 15.19 -2.97 -23.68
CA ARG A 132 16.23 -3.66 -24.45
C ARG A 132 15.81 -3.81 -25.91
N VAL A 133 16.72 -3.46 -26.81
CA VAL A 133 16.50 -3.62 -28.25
C VAL A 133 16.89 -5.03 -28.68
N TYR A 134 16.00 -5.70 -29.41
CA TYR A 134 16.25 -7.03 -29.98
C TYR A 134 15.74 -7.10 -31.42
N CYS A 135 16.24 -8.08 -32.17
CA CYS A 135 15.77 -8.36 -33.53
C CYS A 135 14.67 -9.44 -33.45
N ASP A 136 13.45 -9.07 -33.80
CA ASP A 136 12.31 -9.97 -33.92
C ASP A 136 12.33 -10.61 -35.32
N CYS A 137 12.68 -11.89 -35.38
CA CYS A 137 12.72 -12.67 -36.63
C CYS A 137 11.33 -13.12 -37.11
N GLY A 138 10.26 -12.75 -36.40
CA GLY A 138 8.93 -13.27 -36.65
C GLY A 138 8.73 -14.67 -36.08
N PRO A 139 7.62 -15.34 -36.43
CA PRO A 139 7.32 -16.66 -35.90
C PRO A 139 8.37 -17.69 -36.33
N ALA A 140 8.70 -18.60 -35.40
CA ALA A 140 9.49 -19.81 -35.64
C ALA A 140 10.90 -19.60 -36.24
N LYS A 141 11.44 -18.39 -36.08
CA LYS A 141 12.84 -18.07 -36.32
C LYS A 141 13.42 -17.44 -35.06
N THR A 142 14.66 -17.75 -34.74
CA THR A 142 15.38 -17.10 -33.63
C THR A 142 16.58 -16.34 -34.18
N TYR A 143 16.84 -15.16 -33.63
CA TYR A 143 18.01 -14.39 -34.00
C TYR A 143 19.24 -15.00 -33.33
N ASP A 144 20.10 -15.66 -34.11
CA ASP A 144 21.38 -16.20 -33.66
C ASP A 144 22.53 -15.70 -34.54
N ASN A 145 23.66 -15.32 -33.93
CA ASN A 145 24.89 -14.90 -34.61
C ASN A 145 24.71 -13.93 -35.82
N GLY A 146 23.73 -13.02 -35.73
CA GLY A 146 23.49 -12.01 -36.79
C GLY A 146 22.59 -12.47 -37.93
N LYS A 147 21.95 -13.64 -37.83
CA LYS A 147 20.98 -14.16 -38.80
C LYS A 147 19.74 -14.68 -38.10
N CYS A 148 18.62 -14.68 -38.80
CA CYS A 148 17.43 -15.38 -38.34
C CYS A 148 17.52 -16.83 -38.75
N GLU A 149 17.79 -17.71 -37.79
CA GLU A 149 17.79 -19.14 -38.01
C GLU A 149 16.38 -19.69 -37.84
N LEU A 150 16.01 -20.64 -38.69
CA LEU A 150 14.74 -21.35 -38.54
C LEU A 150 14.82 -22.18 -37.26
N THR A 151 13.83 -22.02 -36.40
CA THR A 151 13.72 -22.72 -35.11
C THR A 151 12.34 -23.33 -34.90
N GLY A 152 11.46 -23.29 -35.89
CA GLY A 152 10.11 -23.81 -35.80
C GLY A 152 10.05 -25.27 -35.41
N CYS A 153 10.80 -26.11 -36.11
CA CYS A 153 10.87 -27.52 -35.77
C CYS A 153 11.60 -27.81 -34.46
N LEU A 154 12.36 -26.86 -33.93
CA LEU A 154 13.06 -27.00 -32.66
C LEU A 154 12.19 -26.53 -31.49
N ASN A 155 11.25 -25.61 -31.75
CA ASN A 155 10.41 -24.99 -30.75
C ASN A 155 9.12 -25.79 -30.51
N TYR A 156 9.14 -26.68 -29.52
CA TYR A 156 7.99 -27.49 -29.14
C TYR A 156 6.84 -26.71 -28.48
N SER A 157 6.98 -25.40 -28.21
CA SER A 157 5.83 -24.57 -27.81
C SER A 157 4.87 -24.29 -28.97
N LYS A 158 5.28 -24.60 -30.21
CA LYS A 158 4.48 -24.50 -31.42
C LYS A 158 4.08 -25.90 -31.88
N THR A 159 2.95 -26.02 -32.57
CA THR A 159 2.48 -27.25 -33.22
C THR A 159 2.78 -27.24 -34.71
N CYS A 160 2.83 -28.41 -35.34
CA CYS A 160 2.94 -28.52 -36.81
C CYS A 160 1.82 -27.76 -37.54
N GLN A 161 0.62 -27.70 -36.95
CA GLN A 161 -0.50 -26.94 -37.48
C GLN A 161 -0.24 -25.44 -37.49
N GLU A 162 0.31 -24.90 -36.39
CA GLU A 162 0.68 -23.48 -36.31
C GLU A 162 1.80 -23.13 -37.28
N LEU A 163 2.84 -23.97 -37.37
CA LEU A 163 3.92 -23.78 -38.34
C LEU A 163 3.40 -23.84 -39.79
N CYS A 164 2.41 -24.70 -40.06
CA CYS A 164 1.75 -24.76 -41.36
C CYS A 164 0.97 -23.47 -41.65
N ASN A 165 0.11 -23.03 -40.72
CA ASN A 165 -0.69 -21.82 -40.87
C ASN A 165 0.19 -20.56 -41.05
N GLU A 166 1.39 -20.55 -40.48
CA GLU A 166 2.36 -19.46 -40.59
C GLU A 166 3.27 -19.58 -41.85
N ASN A 167 3.05 -20.57 -42.74
CA ASN A 167 3.83 -20.86 -43.95
C ASN A 167 5.33 -21.12 -43.67
N ILE A 168 5.61 -21.92 -42.65
CA ILE A 168 6.97 -22.19 -42.15
C ILE A 168 7.44 -23.59 -42.53
N LEU A 169 6.53 -24.55 -42.71
CA LEU A 169 6.88 -25.94 -43.03
C LEU A 169 7.66 -26.11 -44.34
N ASP A 170 7.46 -25.24 -45.33
CA ASP A 170 8.24 -25.24 -46.58
C ASP A 170 9.67 -24.69 -46.41
N LYS A 171 9.96 -24.10 -45.25
CA LYS A 171 11.25 -23.47 -44.94
C LYS A 171 12.07 -24.31 -43.96
N ASP A 172 11.41 -24.96 -43.00
CA ASP A 172 12.01 -25.81 -41.98
C ASP A 172 11.50 -27.26 -42.13
N ASP A 173 12.27 -28.09 -42.83
CA ASP A 173 11.91 -29.45 -43.23
C ASP A 173 12.32 -30.53 -42.21
N ARG A 174 12.81 -30.13 -41.04
CA ARG A 174 13.35 -31.04 -40.02
C ARG A 174 12.29 -31.85 -39.26
N CYS A 175 11.02 -31.47 -39.38
CA CYS A 175 9.87 -32.05 -38.69
C CYS A 175 8.59 -31.86 -39.52
N CYS A 176 7.45 -32.38 -39.03
CA CYS A 176 6.13 -32.20 -39.66
C CYS A 176 6.05 -32.68 -41.11
N GLU A 177 6.74 -33.79 -41.43
CA GLU A 177 6.80 -34.36 -42.76
C GLU A 177 5.42 -34.78 -43.28
N GLY A 178 5.15 -34.54 -44.56
CA GLY A 178 3.90 -34.92 -45.20
C GLY A 178 2.69 -34.05 -44.86
N TRP A 179 2.88 -32.94 -44.14
CA TRP A 179 1.83 -31.92 -43.97
C TRP A 179 1.51 -31.22 -45.28
N ASN A 180 0.23 -31.00 -45.55
CA ASN A 180 -0.22 -30.25 -46.72
C ASN A 180 -0.23 -28.74 -46.41
N VAL A 181 0.76 -28.01 -46.92
CA VAL A 181 0.90 -26.56 -46.71
C VAL A 181 -0.25 -25.73 -47.28
N SER A 182 -1.02 -26.26 -48.23
CA SER A 182 -2.23 -25.62 -48.75
C SER A 182 -3.49 -25.93 -47.91
N ASN A 183 -3.43 -26.89 -47.00
CA ASN A 183 -4.54 -27.28 -46.14
C ASN A 183 -4.06 -27.78 -44.77
N CYS A 184 -3.74 -26.83 -43.90
CA CYS A 184 -3.23 -27.06 -42.55
C CYS A 184 -4.25 -27.65 -41.56
N SER A 185 -5.50 -27.89 -41.97
CA SER A 185 -6.53 -28.54 -41.12
C SER A 185 -6.55 -30.06 -41.22
N LYS A 186 -5.77 -30.65 -42.15
CA LYS A 186 -5.68 -32.10 -42.34
C LYS A 186 -4.28 -32.60 -41.96
N PRO A 187 -4.06 -33.03 -40.71
CA PRO A 187 -2.77 -33.59 -40.31
C PRO A 187 -2.53 -34.95 -41.01
N PRO A 188 -1.28 -35.28 -41.38
CA PRO A 188 -0.88 -36.62 -41.77
C PRO A 188 -0.97 -37.61 -40.60
N ILE A 189 -0.80 -38.90 -40.87
CA ILE A 189 -0.90 -39.95 -39.85
C ILE A 189 0.18 -39.71 -38.76
N ALA A 190 -0.20 -39.73 -37.49
CA ALA A 190 0.68 -39.32 -36.37
C ALA A 190 2.03 -40.08 -36.30
N SER A 191 2.13 -41.30 -36.84
CA SER A 191 3.37 -42.09 -36.87
C SER A 191 4.29 -41.78 -38.05
N THR A 192 3.86 -40.95 -39.01
CA THR A 192 4.62 -40.70 -40.24
C THR A 192 5.47 -39.43 -40.19
N PHE A 193 5.30 -38.59 -39.17
CA PHE A 193 6.03 -37.32 -39.02
C PHE A 193 6.59 -37.15 -37.62
N CYS A 194 7.64 -36.34 -37.49
CA CYS A 194 8.17 -35.94 -36.19
C CYS A 194 7.44 -34.66 -35.73
N PRO A 195 6.93 -34.62 -34.49
CA PRO A 195 6.36 -33.40 -33.94
C PRO A 195 7.46 -32.36 -33.67
N THR A 196 7.06 -31.11 -33.47
CA THR A 196 7.96 -30.02 -33.07
C THR A 196 8.74 -30.35 -31.80
N GLY A 197 10.01 -29.95 -31.78
CA GLY A 197 11.01 -30.34 -30.78
C GLY A 197 11.65 -31.70 -31.02
N TYR A 198 11.18 -32.47 -32.00
CA TYR A 198 11.84 -33.67 -32.52
C TYR A 198 12.22 -33.48 -33.99
N VAL A 199 13.34 -34.09 -34.37
CA VAL A 199 13.89 -34.03 -35.72
C VAL A 199 14.14 -35.45 -36.24
N ARG A 200 14.04 -35.65 -37.56
CA ARG A 200 14.28 -36.97 -38.16
C ARG A 200 15.76 -37.26 -38.32
N VAL A 201 16.25 -38.25 -37.59
CA VAL A 201 17.64 -38.72 -37.64
C VAL A 201 17.63 -40.22 -37.86
N HIS A 202 18.29 -40.69 -38.93
CA HIS A 202 18.33 -42.12 -39.33
C HIS A 202 16.95 -42.80 -39.43
N GLY A 203 15.92 -42.05 -39.86
CA GLY A 203 14.57 -42.58 -40.04
C GLY A 203 13.70 -42.63 -38.77
N GLN A 204 14.23 -42.25 -37.62
CA GLN A 204 13.50 -42.14 -36.35
C GLN A 204 13.45 -40.70 -35.85
N CYS A 205 12.44 -40.37 -35.04
CA CYS A 205 12.33 -39.06 -34.41
C CYS A 205 13.21 -39.00 -33.16
N GLN A 206 14.17 -38.10 -33.15
CA GLN A 206 15.07 -37.83 -32.03
C GLN A 206 14.83 -36.41 -31.52
N ASP A 207 14.85 -36.18 -30.22
CA ASP A 207 14.64 -34.83 -29.68
C ASP A 207 15.77 -33.89 -30.11
N ALA A 208 15.44 -32.61 -30.33
CA ALA A 208 16.39 -31.63 -30.86
C ALA A 208 17.59 -31.38 -29.92
N CYS A 209 17.45 -31.68 -28.62
CA CYS A 209 18.55 -31.55 -27.67
C CYS A 209 19.58 -32.67 -27.85
N THR A 210 19.14 -33.93 -27.89
CA THR A 210 20.01 -35.08 -28.14
C THR A 210 20.60 -35.05 -29.55
N ALA A 211 19.88 -34.50 -30.52
CA ALA A 211 20.38 -34.27 -31.88
C ALA A 211 21.40 -33.11 -31.97
N ASN A 212 21.70 -32.39 -30.88
CA ASN A 212 22.56 -31.20 -30.83
C ASN A 212 22.11 -30.04 -31.73
N LEU A 213 20.80 -29.94 -32.00
CA LEU A 213 20.22 -28.86 -32.82
C LEU A 213 19.49 -27.80 -31.99
N ALA A 214 19.30 -28.00 -30.68
CA ALA A 214 18.56 -27.07 -29.82
C ALA A 214 19.30 -25.76 -29.47
N SER A 215 20.57 -25.60 -29.84
CA SER A 215 21.38 -24.40 -29.50
C SER A 215 20.72 -23.05 -29.87
N PRO A 216 20.06 -22.90 -31.05
CA PRO A 216 19.45 -21.61 -31.44
C PRO A 216 18.27 -21.17 -30.56
N ILE A 217 17.69 -22.08 -29.76
CA ILE A 217 16.60 -21.79 -28.81
C ILE A 217 17.03 -21.97 -27.35
N CYS A 218 18.07 -22.76 -27.10
CA CYS A 218 18.69 -22.97 -25.79
C CYS A 218 20.19 -22.62 -25.84
N PRO A 219 20.56 -21.33 -25.87
CA PRO A 219 21.96 -20.91 -26.03
C PRO A 219 22.87 -21.33 -24.87
N GLU A 220 22.32 -21.54 -23.66
CA GLU A 220 23.05 -22.03 -22.49
C GLU A 220 23.06 -23.58 -22.40
N GLY A 221 22.59 -24.25 -23.46
CA GLY A 221 22.45 -25.70 -23.54
C GLY A 221 21.08 -26.21 -23.09
N CYS A 222 20.86 -27.51 -23.24
CA CYS A 222 19.58 -28.17 -22.97
C CYS A 222 19.77 -29.50 -22.24
N THR A 223 18.68 -30.06 -21.71
CA THR A 223 18.64 -31.41 -21.11
C THR A 223 17.44 -32.19 -21.68
N PRO A 224 17.63 -33.38 -22.27
CA PRO A 224 16.53 -34.19 -22.76
C PRO A 224 15.68 -34.72 -21.60
N THR A 225 14.38 -34.88 -21.83
CA THR A 225 13.41 -35.31 -20.81
C THR A 225 12.71 -36.61 -21.24
N THR A 226 12.57 -37.55 -20.31
CA THR A 226 11.96 -38.87 -20.59
C THR A 226 10.52 -39.01 -20.09
N ASN A 227 10.08 -38.17 -19.14
CA ASN A 227 8.81 -38.36 -18.41
C ASN A 227 7.88 -37.12 -18.39
N ASP A 228 8.26 -36.00 -19.01
CA ASP A 228 7.64 -34.68 -18.75
C ASP A 228 6.69 -34.18 -19.86
N GLN A 229 6.19 -35.09 -20.72
CA GLN A 229 5.44 -34.79 -21.96
C GLN A 229 6.16 -33.85 -22.96
N ARG A 230 7.38 -33.42 -22.65
CA ARG A 230 8.19 -32.49 -23.44
C ARG A 230 9.44 -33.18 -23.98
N PRO A 231 10.02 -32.68 -25.09
CA PRO A 231 11.22 -33.28 -25.68
C PRO A 231 12.49 -32.98 -24.88
N PHE A 232 12.65 -31.74 -24.40
CA PHE A 232 13.82 -31.29 -23.61
C PHE A 232 13.51 -30.00 -22.85
N HIS A 233 14.37 -29.63 -21.91
CA HIS A 233 14.35 -28.33 -21.21
C HIS A 233 15.60 -27.51 -21.56
N CYS A 234 15.46 -26.19 -21.73
CA CYS A 234 16.63 -25.31 -21.82
C CYS A 234 17.28 -25.14 -20.44
N LYS A 235 18.59 -24.93 -20.43
CA LYS A 235 19.35 -24.48 -19.24
C LYS A 235 19.34 -22.96 -19.20
N CYS A 236 19.34 -22.40 -18.00
CA CYS A 236 19.40 -20.95 -17.79
C CYS A 236 20.72 -20.53 -17.18
N LYS A 237 21.20 -19.35 -17.58
CA LYS A 237 22.35 -18.70 -16.94
C LYS A 237 22.04 -18.39 -15.47
N SER A 238 23.10 -18.33 -14.64
CA SER A 238 23.00 -17.92 -13.23
C SER A 238 22.19 -16.61 -13.07
N GLY A 239 21.24 -16.61 -12.14
CA GLY A 239 20.31 -15.49 -11.87
C GLY A 239 18.98 -15.58 -12.64
N PHE A 240 18.81 -16.56 -13.53
CA PHE A 240 17.58 -16.80 -14.28
C PHE A 240 17.01 -18.20 -13.97
N GLU A 241 15.69 -18.32 -14.04
CA GLU A 241 14.97 -19.58 -13.88
C GLU A 241 14.20 -19.94 -15.16
N LEU A 242 14.02 -21.25 -15.39
CA LEU A 242 13.26 -21.75 -16.53
C LEU A 242 11.77 -21.48 -16.31
N ALA A 243 11.12 -20.89 -17.30
CA ALA A 243 9.69 -20.66 -17.30
C ALA A 243 8.92 -21.97 -17.51
N GLU A 244 7.61 -21.92 -17.28
CA GLU A 244 6.73 -23.08 -17.41
C GLU A 244 6.65 -23.63 -18.85
N ASP A 245 7.06 -22.84 -19.84
CA ASP A 245 7.18 -23.29 -21.24
C ASP A 245 8.40 -24.18 -21.48
N GLY A 246 9.30 -24.36 -20.50
CA GLY A 246 10.47 -25.22 -20.58
C GLY A 246 11.56 -24.70 -21.54
N LEU A 247 11.37 -23.51 -22.11
CA LEU A 247 12.24 -22.91 -23.13
C LEU A 247 12.77 -21.53 -22.69
N THR A 248 11.94 -20.72 -22.05
CA THR A 248 12.25 -19.32 -21.75
C THR A 248 12.93 -19.18 -20.38
N CYS A 249 14.04 -18.44 -20.30
CA CYS A 249 14.66 -18.08 -19.04
C CYS A 249 14.17 -16.71 -18.56
N ARG A 250 13.59 -16.64 -17.36
CA ARG A 250 13.12 -15.40 -16.73
C ARG A 250 13.99 -15.01 -15.55
N GLU A 251 14.15 -13.71 -15.32
CA GLU A 251 14.93 -13.21 -14.19
C GLU A 251 14.25 -13.64 -12.88
N LYS A 252 15.05 -14.13 -11.94
CA LYS A 252 14.54 -14.58 -10.67
C LYS A 252 14.18 -13.38 -9.79
N VAL A 253 12.89 -13.07 -9.70
CA VAL A 253 12.37 -11.95 -8.90
C VAL A 253 11.67 -12.38 -7.62
N VAL A 254 11.36 -13.68 -7.49
CA VAL A 254 10.66 -14.26 -6.34
C VAL A 254 11.38 -15.56 -5.92
N CYS A 255 11.42 -15.84 -4.63
CA CYS A 255 11.95 -17.10 -4.12
C CYS A 255 11.00 -18.27 -4.41
N ASN A 256 11.54 -19.44 -4.73
CA ASN A 256 10.75 -20.67 -4.86
C ASN A 256 10.43 -21.28 -3.48
N GLU A 257 9.57 -22.32 -3.43
CA GLU A 257 9.12 -22.92 -2.17
C GLU A 257 10.26 -23.59 -1.38
N GLU A 258 11.25 -24.16 -2.05
CA GLU A 258 12.41 -24.75 -1.37
C GLU A 258 13.31 -23.69 -0.73
N GLU A 259 13.46 -22.53 -1.37
CA GLU A 259 14.21 -21.40 -0.83
C GLU A 259 13.47 -20.71 0.30
N LYS A 260 12.14 -20.59 0.21
CA LYS A 260 11.33 -20.12 1.32
C LYS A 260 11.50 -21.01 2.55
N LYS A 261 11.58 -22.34 2.37
CA LYS A 261 11.86 -23.30 3.46
C LYS A 261 13.24 -23.17 4.09
N LYS A 262 14.22 -22.55 3.40
CA LYS A 262 15.55 -22.28 3.98
C LYS A 262 15.53 -21.10 4.94
N CYS A 263 14.53 -20.23 4.85
CA CYS A 263 14.34 -19.14 5.79
C CYS A 263 13.62 -19.63 7.05
N HIS A 264 13.87 -18.97 8.17
CA HIS A 264 13.09 -19.22 9.37
C HIS A 264 11.60 -18.92 9.11
N GLU A 265 10.67 -19.60 9.79
CA GLU A 265 9.23 -19.42 9.58
C GLU A 265 8.73 -17.97 9.76
N SER A 266 9.47 -17.16 10.53
CA SER A 266 9.18 -15.73 10.74
C SER A 266 9.87 -14.78 9.76
N GLU A 267 10.71 -15.31 8.86
CA GLU A 267 11.42 -14.54 7.84
C GLU A 267 10.72 -14.61 6.49
N ILE A 268 10.92 -13.58 5.69
CA ILE A 268 10.53 -13.57 4.27
C ILE A 268 11.78 -13.78 3.41
N CYS A 269 11.63 -14.60 2.38
CA CYS A 269 12.67 -14.76 1.37
C CYS A 269 12.51 -13.65 0.32
N THR A 270 13.55 -12.84 0.16
CA THR A 270 13.63 -11.78 -0.86
C THR A 270 14.82 -12.04 -1.77
N ILE A 271 14.75 -11.60 -3.03
CA ILE A 271 15.88 -11.70 -3.95
C ILE A 271 16.69 -10.41 -3.90
N LEU A 272 17.94 -10.50 -3.46
CA LEU A 272 18.92 -9.40 -3.48
C LEU A 272 20.10 -9.82 -4.36
N ASP A 273 20.44 -8.99 -5.36
CA ASP A 273 21.48 -9.28 -6.34
C ASP A 273 21.34 -10.69 -6.98
N THR A 274 20.11 -11.05 -7.39
CA THR A 274 19.75 -12.35 -7.97
C THR A 274 19.91 -13.58 -7.04
N LYS A 275 20.15 -13.36 -5.73
CA LYS A 275 20.28 -14.42 -4.72
C LYS A 275 19.16 -14.36 -3.68
N PRO A 276 18.64 -15.52 -3.23
CA PRO A 276 17.68 -15.56 -2.14
C PRO A 276 18.35 -15.18 -0.82
N VAL A 277 17.81 -14.18 -0.14
CA VAL A 277 18.23 -13.70 1.17
C VAL A 277 17.02 -13.70 2.11
N CYS A 278 17.20 -14.28 3.29
CA CYS A 278 16.17 -14.28 4.34
C CYS A 278 16.24 -12.97 5.13
N THR A 279 15.14 -12.25 5.15
CA THR A 279 15.03 -10.94 5.82
C THR A 279 13.76 -10.87 6.63
N CYS A 280 13.75 -10.10 7.72
CA CYS A 280 12.51 -9.78 8.40
C CYS A 280 11.64 -8.85 7.54
N ALA A 281 10.33 -9.03 7.61
CA ALA A 281 9.38 -8.12 6.98
C ALA A 281 9.51 -6.71 7.57
N GLU A 282 9.02 -5.70 6.84
CA GLU A 282 9.01 -4.32 7.30
C GLU A 282 8.26 -4.20 8.64
N GLY A 283 8.81 -3.43 9.58
CA GLY A 283 8.26 -3.31 10.92
C GLY A 283 8.68 -4.41 11.91
N LEU A 284 9.51 -5.38 11.50
CA LEU A 284 10.04 -6.44 12.35
C LEU A 284 11.57 -6.35 12.47
N GLN A 285 12.11 -6.81 13.60
CA GLN A 285 13.55 -6.90 13.84
C GLN A 285 13.96 -8.35 14.13
N ARG A 286 15.21 -8.68 13.83
CA ARG A 286 15.76 -10.00 14.12
C ARG A 286 16.27 -10.03 15.56
N LEU A 287 15.56 -10.75 16.42
CA LEU A 287 15.94 -10.93 17.82
C LEU A 287 16.16 -12.42 18.07
N ASN A 288 17.38 -12.81 18.47
CA ASN A 288 17.77 -14.21 18.67
C ASN A 288 17.48 -15.13 17.47
N GLY A 289 17.67 -14.62 16.24
CA GLY A 289 17.42 -15.38 15.01
C GLY A 289 15.95 -15.47 14.59
N VAL A 290 15.02 -14.84 15.32
CA VAL A 290 13.58 -14.82 15.02
C VAL A 290 13.13 -13.40 14.74
N CYS A 291 12.37 -13.18 13.68
CA CYS A 291 11.73 -11.88 13.44
C CYS A 291 10.59 -11.65 14.42
N THR A 292 10.63 -10.51 15.10
CA THR A 292 9.63 -10.13 16.09
C THR A 292 9.29 -8.63 16.00
N ASP A 293 8.05 -8.32 16.35
CA ASP A 293 7.53 -6.97 16.58
C ASP A 293 7.76 -6.48 18.03
N LYS A 294 8.31 -7.36 18.90
CA LYS A 294 8.60 -7.04 20.28
C LYS A 294 9.74 -6.05 20.35
N CYS A 295 9.48 -4.96 21.06
CA CYS A 295 10.50 -4.00 21.45
C CYS A 295 11.13 -4.36 22.79
N THR A 296 12.43 -4.13 22.89
CA THR A 296 13.22 -4.15 24.11
C THR A 296 13.29 -2.77 24.78
N THR A 297 13.14 -1.72 23.98
CA THR A 297 13.13 -0.31 24.38
C THR A 297 11.81 0.03 25.06
N LYS A 298 11.90 0.52 26.29
CA LYS A 298 10.78 1.16 26.99
C LYS A 298 10.72 2.62 26.54
N CYS A 299 9.55 3.06 26.09
CA CYS A 299 9.32 4.46 25.76
C CYS A 299 8.90 5.23 27.00
N ASP A 300 9.57 6.35 27.28
CA ASP A 300 9.42 7.11 28.52
C ASP A 300 8.06 7.83 28.67
N HIS A 301 7.15 7.75 27.69
CA HIS A 301 5.87 8.47 27.71
C HIS A 301 4.65 7.56 27.47
N LYS A 302 3.57 7.77 28.25
CA LYS A 302 2.28 7.06 28.17
C LYS A 302 1.59 7.08 26.79
N PHE A 303 2.04 7.91 25.86
CA PHE A 303 1.46 8.08 24.51
C PHE A 303 2.48 7.78 23.41
N ALA A 304 3.61 7.17 23.76
CA ALA A 304 4.58 6.67 22.81
C ALA A 304 4.53 5.15 22.85
N LYS A 305 4.45 4.53 21.66
CA LYS A 305 4.67 3.11 21.49
C LYS A 305 6.03 2.90 20.83
N CYS A 306 6.72 1.83 21.20
CA CYS A 306 7.88 1.43 20.44
C CYS A 306 7.41 0.80 19.12
N VAL A 307 8.09 1.17 18.04
CA VAL A 307 7.92 0.63 16.69
C VAL A 307 9.30 0.33 16.12
N ILE A 308 9.39 -0.60 15.18
CA ILE A 308 10.63 -0.92 14.49
C ILE A 308 10.59 -0.21 13.13
N ILE A 309 11.51 0.72 12.91
CA ILE A 309 11.64 1.48 11.64
C ILE A 309 13.07 1.29 11.15
N ASP A 310 13.24 0.89 9.89
CA ASP A 310 14.55 0.57 9.29
C ASP A 310 15.35 -0.48 10.08
N ARG A 311 14.67 -1.44 10.71
CA ARG A 311 15.24 -2.46 11.62
C ARG A 311 15.77 -1.92 12.96
N TYR A 312 15.44 -0.68 13.32
CA TYR A 312 15.79 -0.09 14.61
C TYR A 312 14.54 0.20 15.44
N GLU A 313 14.61 -0.09 16.73
CA GLU A 313 13.57 0.31 17.68
C GLU A 313 13.53 1.83 17.84
N ARG A 314 12.35 2.43 17.67
CA ARG A 314 12.10 3.85 17.89
C ARG A 314 10.80 4.05 18.65
N CYS A 315 10.79 5.01 19.57
CA CYS A 315 9.55 5.46 20.18
C CYS A 315 8.80 6.39 19.23
N SER A 316 7.61 5.98 18.81
CA SER A 316 6.68 6.78 18.00
C SER A 316 5.45 7.14 18.82
N CYS A 317 4.97 8.37 18.67
CA CYS A 317 3.72 8.76 19.30
C CYS A 317 2.56 7.95 18.73
N ILE A 318 1.62 7.59 19.60
CA ILE A 318 0.36 6.95 19.26
C ILE A 318 -0.53 8.05 18.66
N TYR A 319 -1.14 7.76 17.52
CA TYR A 319 -2.14 8.64 16.92
C TYR A 319 -3.24 8.98 17.94
N PRO A 320 -3.66 10.24 18.13
CA PRO A 320 -3.41 11.45 17.32
C PRO A 320 -2.23 12.31 17.79
N PHE A 321 -1.41 11.82 18.72
CA PHE A 321 -0.29 12.57 19.29
C PHE A 321 0.94 12.54 18.39
N SER A 322 1.76 13.58 18.50
CA SER A 322 2.99 13.75 17.73
C SER A 322 4.11 14.32 18.60
N LYS A 323 5.36 14.08 18.19
CA LYS A 323 6.53 14.67 18.85
C LYS A 323 6.59 16.17 18.55
N THR A 324 6.92 16.97 19.54
CA THR A 324 7.21 18.39 19.31
C THR A 324 8.60 18.58 18.70
N SER A 325 8.80 19.65 17.91
CA SER A 325 10.09 19.98 17.29
C SER A 325 11.15 20.48 18.29
N LYS A 326 10.79 20.70 19.56
CA LYS A 326 11.65 21.25 20.59
C LYS A 326 12.00 20.19 21.64
N GLY A 327 13.11 19.47 21.45
CA GLY A 327 13.96 18.87 22.50
C GLY A 327 13.38 17.80 23.44
N ASP A 328 12.13 17.92 23.88
CA ASP A 328 11.48 16.99 24.80
C ASP A 328 10.78 15.88 24.01
N GLN A 329 11.05 14.64 24.40
CA GLN A 329 10.44 13.41 23.87
C GLN A 329 8.93 13.29 24.19
N MET A 330 8.22 14.39 24.45
CA MET A 330 6.81 14.39 24.81
C MET A 330 5.91 14.34 23.57
N CYS A 331 4.87 13.51 23.65
CA CYS A 331 3.84 13.35 22.64
C CYS A 331 2.66 14.26 22.95
N THR A 332 2.39 15.24 22.10
CA THR A 332 1.33 16.25 22.28
C THR A 332 0.33 16.27 21.13
N LEU A 333 -0.90 16.74 21.42
CA LEU A 333 -1.96 16.89 20.43
C LEU A 333 -1.90 18.28 19.80
N GLU A 334 -1.04 18.45 18.79
CA GLU A 334 -0.85 19.74 18.11
C GLU A 334 -1.56 19.79 16.75
N PHE A 335 -1.62 18.66 16.05
CA PHE A 335 -2.08 18.60 14.68
C PHE A 335 -3.59 18.50 14.55
N TYR A 336 -4.11 18.94 13.41
CA TYR A 336 -5.51 18.85 13.02
C TYR A 336 -5.69 17.71 12.03
N SER A 337 -6.72 16.90 12.20
CA SER A 337 -7.03 15.79 11.31
C SER A 337 -8.41 15.98 10.67
N TYR A 338 -8.49 15.63 9.38
CA TYR A 338 -9.70 15.69 8.60
C TYR A 338 -9.92 14.37 7.86
N ILE A 339 -11.18 13.98 7.68
CA ILE A 339 -11.54 12.77 6.95
C ILE A 339 -11.98 13.14 5.53
N LEU A 340 -11.31 12.52 4.55
CA LEU A 340 -11.63 12.61 3.14
C LEU A 340 -12.12 11.25 2.66
N VAL A 341 -13.24 11.25 1.93
CA VAL A 341 -13.84 10.02 1.39
C VAL A 341 -14.16 10.18 -0.09
N PHE A 342 -13.72 9.22 -0.90
CA PHE A 342 -13.99 9.19 -2.34
C PHE A 342 -13.78 7.81 -2.96
N GLN A 343 -14.29 7.63 -4.19
CA GLN A 343 -13.99 6.47 -5.04
C GLN A 343 -13.11 6.89 -6.22
N THR A 344 -12.08 6.11 -6.51
CA THR A 344 -11.30 6.29 -7.74
C THR A 344 -12.10 5.87 -8.98
N ASN A 345 -11.68 6.37 -10.13
CA ASN A 345 -12.22 5.95 -11.43
C ASN A 345 -11.52 4.69 -12.00
N ASP A 346 -10.76 3.96 -11.19
CA ASP A 346 -10.10 2.72 -11.61
C ASP A 346 -11.13 1.57 -11.74
N THR A 347 -10.86 0.64 -12.66
CA THR A 347 -11.66 -0.59 -12.83
C THR A 347 -11.14 -1.77 -12.00
N GLU A 348 -9.94 -1.63 -11.41
CA GLU A 348 -9.34 -2.66 -10.55
C GLU A 348 -10.10 -2.76 -9.21
N PRO A 349 -10.26 -3.97 -8.65
CA PRO A 349 -10.88 -4.15 -7.35
C PRO A 349 -9.98 -3.65 -6.21
N TYR A 350 -10.61 -3.14 -5.15
CA TYR A 350 -9.97 -2.57 -3.95
C TYR A 350 -9.37 -3.68 -3.05
N THR A 351 -8.35 -4.34 -3.55
CA THR A 351 -7.50 -5.29 -2.81
C THR A 351 -6.44 -4.53 -2.01
N SER A 352 -5.85 -5.16 -0.98
CA SER A 352 -4.73 -4.55 -0.24
C SER A 352 -3.60 -4.09 -1.16
N SER A 353 -3.21 -4.94 -2.12
CA SER A 353 -2.17 -4.62 -3.11
C SER A 353 -2.53 -3.41 -3.98
N PHE A 354 -3.79 -3.29 -4.40
CA PHE A 354 -4.26 -2.11 -5.14
C PHE A 354 -4.16 -0.84 -4.27
N CYS A 355 -4.66 -0.90 -3.04
CA CYS A 355 -4.66 0.24 -2.11
C CYS A 355 -3.24 0.74 -1.82
N ASP A 356 -2.31 -0.18 -1.54
CA ASP A 356 -0.92 0.13 -1.23
C ASP A 356 -0.20 0.74 -2.44
N LYS A 357 -0.46 0.22 -3.64
CA LYS A 357 0.09 0.75 -4.89
C LYS A 357 -0.46 2.14 -5.24
N LYS A 358 -1.73 2.42 -4.92
CA LYS A 358 -2.41 3.67 -5.27
C LYS A 358 -2.15 4.81 -4.27
N LEU A 359 -1.88 4.48 -3.01
CA LEU A 359 -1.70 5.48 -1.94
C LEU A 359 -0.62 6.54 -2.23
N PRO A 360 0.55 6.23 -2.83
CA PRO A 360 1.55 7.24 -3.19
C PRO A 360 1.05 8.26 -4.23
N ASP A 361 0.31 7.80 -5.23
CA ASP A 361 -0.29 8.66 -6.26
C ASP A 361 -1.35 9.59 -5.65
N ILE A 362 -2.20 9.03 -4.77
CA ILE A 362 -3.20 9.79 -4.02
C ILE A 362 -2.51 10.85 -3.15
N THR A 363 -1.50 10.47 -2.39
CA THR A 363 -0.76 11.37 -1.49
C THR A 363 -0.11 12.51 -2.26
N SER A 364 0.48 12.21 -3.42
CA SER A 364 1.09 13.22 -4.29
C SER A 364 0.05 14.22 -4.81
N ALA A 365 -1.10 13.73 -5.27
CA ALA A 365 -2.18 14.60 -5.75
C ALA A 365 -2.78 15.47 -4.63
N LEU A 366 -2.97 14.92 -3.43
CA LEU A 366 -3.46 15.69 -2.29
C LEU A 366 -2.45 16.77 -1.85
N LYS A 367 -1.15 16.53 -1.99
CA LYS A 367 -0.13 17.58 -1.79
C LYS A 367 -0.21 18.68 -2.86
N VAL A 368 -0.47 18.35 -4.12
CA VAL A 368 -0.72 19.35 -5.17
C VAL A 368 -1.91 20.24 -4.81
N VAL A 369 -2.98 19.66 -4.25
CA VAL A 369 -4.17 20.40 -3.82
C VAL A 369 -3.90 21.23 -2.58
N PHE A 370 -3.49 20.61 -1.47
CA PHE A 370 -3.42 21.24 -0.15
C PHE A 370 -2.08 21.90 0.19
N GLY A 371 -1.05 21.62 -0.60
CA GLY A 371 0.29 22.17 -0.42
C GLY A 371 1.07 21.55 0.73
N ARG A 372 2.13 22.27 1.15
CA ARG A 372 3.06 21.82 2.19
C ARG A 372 2.45 21.73 3.58
N GLU A 373 1.30 22.35 3.79
CA GLU A 373 0.56 22.29 5.07
C GLU A 373 0.02 20.89 5.35
N LEU A 374 -0.22 20.09 4.29
CA LEU A 374 -0.59 18.69 4.42
C LEU A 374 0.65 17.87 4.78
N LEU A 375 0.79 17.57 6.07
CA LEU A 375 1.94 16.87 6.63
C LEU A 375 1.89 15.38 6.32
N LYS A 376 0.70 14.76 6.47
CA LYS A 376 0.53 13.32 6.36
C LYS A 376 -0.83 12.95 5.77
N VAL A 377 -0.84 11.87 4.98
CA VAL A 377 -2.05 11.18 4.51
C VAL A 377 -1.98 9.76 5.04
N GLU A 378 -3.01 9.33 5.78
CA GLU A 378 -3.11 7.98 6.32
C GLU A 378 -4.37 7.29 5.79
N THR A 379 -4.24 6.04 5.35
CA THR A 379 -5.40 5.22 4.99
C THR A 379 -6.10 4.74 6.26
N VAL A 380 -7.35 5.14 6.46
CA VAL A 380 -8.23 4.63 7.53
C VAL A 380 -8.95 3.38 7.05
N SER A 381 -9.45 3.40 5.82
CA SER A 381 -10.09 2.24 5.19
C SER A 381 -9.92 2.28 3.67
N CYS A 382 -9.80 1.10 3.07
CA CYS A 382 -9.82 0.91 1.63
C CYS A 382 -10.63 -0.35 1.35
N LYS A 383 -11.91 -0.17 0.96
CA LYS A 383 -12.85 -1.27 0.70
C LYS A 383 -13.62 -1.08 -0.58
N ASN A 384 -14.55 -0.13 -0.60
CA ASN A 384 -15.26 0.28 -1.83
C ASN A 384 -15.00 1.75 -2.17
N GLU A 385 -14.41 2.46 -1.22
CA GLU A 385 -14.00 3.85 -1.27
C GLU A 385 -12.73 3.97 -0.43
N PHE A 386 -11.93 4.99 -0.72
CA PHE A 386 -10.86 5.41 0.16
C PHE A 386 -11.44 6.26 1.26
N VAL A 387 -11.14 5.90 2.51
CA VAL A 387 -11.34 6.76 3.68
C VAL A 387 -9.94 7.13 4.16
N LEU A 388 -9.58 8.39 3.97
CA LEU A 388 -8.26 8.91 4.26
C LEU A 388 -8.34 9.94 5.38
N ARG A 389 -7.31 9.93 6.23
CA ARG A 389 -7.06 10.97 7.20
C ARG A 389 -5.99 11.90 6.67
N LEU A 390 -6.32 13.18 6.62
CA LEU A 390 -5.42 14.28 6.25
C LEU A 390 -4.96 14.97 7.52
N VAL A 391 -3.65 15.07 7.73
CA VAL A 391 -3.07 15.68 8.94
C VAL A 391 -2.36 16.98 8.58
N PHE A 392 -2.72 18.06 9.29
CA PHE A 392 -2.20 19.41 9.08
C PHE A 392 -1.58 19.98 10.35
N GLU A 393 -0.60 20.87 10.20
CA GLU A 393 -0.02 21.61 11.32
C GLU A 393 -1.01 22.60 11.94
N ASN A 394 -1.77 23.29 11.09
CA ASN A 394 -2.70 24.33 11.47
C ASN A 394 -4.12 23.98 11.01
N LYS A 395 -5.11 24.52 11.72
CA LYS A 395 -6.52 24.42 11.35
C LYS A 395 -6.74 24.99 9.95
N GLN A 396 -7.40 24.22 9.11
CA GLN A 396 -7.62 24.57 7.71
C GLN A 396 -8.88 25.42 7.55
N HIS A 397 -8.78 26.44 6.70
CA HIS A 397 -9.94 27.26 6.33
C HIS A 397 -10.95 26.41 5.51
N PRO A 398 -12.27 26.49 5.75
CA PRO A 398 -13.26 25.66 5.04
C PRO A 398 -13.18 25.74 3.51
N ALA A 399 -12.88 26.93 2.97
CA ALA A 399 -12.66 27.12 1.54
C ALA A 399 -11.50 26.28 0.96
N VAL A 400 -10.43 26.06 1.73
CA VAL A 400 -9.29 25.22 1.33
C VAL A 400 -9.72 23.76 1.28
N LEU A 401 -10.45 23.30 2.30
CA LEU A 401 -11.00 21.94 2.36
C LEU A 401 -11.95 21.64 1.18
N ARG A 402 -12.74 22.63 0.76
CA ARG A 402 -13.65 22.50 -0.39
C ARG A 402 -12.97 22.43 -1.76
N ARG A 403 -11.66 22.68 -1.86
CA ARG A 403 -10.94 22.62 -3.15
C ARG A 403 -10.99 21.24 -3.80
N MET A 404 -11.06 20.17 -3.00
CA MET A 404 -11.26 18.81 -3.53
C MET A 404 -12.69 18.63 -4.05
N SER A 405 -13.70 19.05 -3.27
CA SER A 405 -15.11 18.96 -3.66
C SER A 405 -15.45 19.79 -4.90
N ASN A 406 -14.65 20.82 -5.21
CA ASN A 406 -14.84 21.67 -6.38
C ASN A 406 -14.50 21.01 -7.72
N CYS A 407 -13.82 19.85 -7.71
CA CYS A 407 -13.51 19.13 -8.94
C CYS A 407 -12.89 20.05 -10.00
N GLN A 408 -11.73 20.63 -9.70
CA GLN A 408 -11.13 21.71 -10.50
C GLN A 408 -11.01 21.39 -12.00
N TYR A 409 -10.75 20.12 -12.35
CA TYR A 409 -10.60 19.67 -13.72
C TYR A 409 -11.58 18.51 -14.02
N PRO A 410 -12.84 18.83 -14.35
CA PRO A 410 -13.84 17.81 -14.64
C PRO A 410 -13.70 17.29 -16.08
N GLN A 411 -13.84 15.97 -16.26
CA GLN A 411 -13.94 15.31 -17.56
C GLN A 411 -15.10 14.30 -17.51
N GLY A 412 -16.29 14.75 -17.89
CA GLY A 412 -17.53 13.98 -17.68
C GLY A 412 -17.78 13.76 -16.18
N ASP A 413 -17.99 12.51 -15.77
CA ASP A 413 -18.23 12.14 -14.35
C ASP A 413 -16.94 11.96 -13.54
N VAL A 414 -15.78 12.37 -14.08
CA VAL A 414 -14.47 12.17 -13.49
C VAL A 414 -13.83 13.51 -13.13
N CYS A 415 -13.34 13.62 -11.90
CA CYS A 415 -12.51 14.72 -11.44
C CYS A 415 -11.05 14.33 -11.52
N ILE A 416 -10.27 15.12 -12.25
CA ILE A 416 -8.84 14.91 -12.41
C ILE A 416 -8.10 15.77 -11.40
N PHE A 417 -7.32 15.12 -10.54
CA PHE A 417 -6.40 15.75 -9.61
C PHE A 417 -4.96 15.39 -10.03
N PRO A 418 -4.19 16.36 -10.56
CA PRO A 418 -2.81 16.13 -10.92
C PRO A 418 -1.99 15.63 -9.71
N PRO A 419 -0.98 14.77 -9.91
CA PRO A 419 -0.52 14.30 -11.23
C PRO A 419 -1.26 13.06 -11.77
N LYS A 420 -1.83 12.20 -10.92
CA LYS A 420 -2.32 10.86 -11.33
C LYS A 420 -3.60 10.38 -10.66
N LEU A 421 -4.37 11.27 -10.05
CA LEU A 421 -5.54 10.89 -9.29
C LEU A 421 -6.83 11.23 -10.06
N ASN A 422 -7.53 10.19 -10.51
CA ASN A 422 -8.84 10.31 -11.13
C ASN A 422 -9.91 9.81 -10.17
N VAL A 423 -10.85 10.68 -9.82
CA VAL A 423 -11.89 10.43 -8.82
C VAL A 423 -13.26 10.51 -9.47
N LYS A 424 -14.21 9.65 -9.07
CA LYS A 424 -15.61 9.78 -9.51
C LYS A 424 -16.24 11.00 -8.86
N ALA A 425 -16.69 11.98 -9.64
CA ALA A 425 -17.18 13.26 -9.13
C ALA A 425 -18.29 13.12 -8.09
N THR A 426 -19.25 12.23 -8.34
CA THR A 426 -20.39 11.94 -7.46
C THR A 426 -20.00 11.25 -6.14
N SER A 427 -18.79 10.72 -6.04
CA SER A 427 -18.31 10.02 -4.84
C SER A 427 -17.60 10.93 -3.82
N LEU A 428 -17.26 12.15 -4.20
CA LEU A 428 -16.55 13.11 -3.35
C LEU A 428 -17.46 13.58 -2.21
N LYS A 429 -17.15 13.15 -0.99
CA LYS A 429 -17.84 13.64 0.22
C LYS A 429 -17.18 14.92 0.73
N ALA A 430 -17.93 15.71 1.49
CA ALA A 430 -17.37 16.89 2.16
C ALA A 430 -16.26 16.46 3.12
N ILE A 431 -15.17 17.24 3.16
CA ILE A 431 -14.07 17.01 4.10
C ILE A 431 -14.48 17.58 5.45
N GLU A 432 -14.55 16.70 6.45
CA GLU A 432 -14.95 17.04 7.81
C GLU A 432 -13.77 16.88 8.77
N GLU A 433 -13.72 17.72 9.80
CA GLU A 433 -12.73 17.57 10.87
C GLU A 433 -13.05 16.30 11.67
N GLU A 434 -12.03 15.49 11.94
CA GLU A 434 -12.20 14.25 12.70
C GLU A 434 -12.47 14.59 14.18
N ASP A 435 -13.61 14.14 14.71
CA ASP A 435 -13.88 14.23 16.14
C ASP A 435 -13.10 13.15 16.89
N LEU A 436 -12.04 13.55 17.58
CA LEU A 436 -11.20 12.65 18.34
C LEU A 436 -11.91 12.06 19.57
N CYS A 437 -12.96 12.70 20.08
CA CYS A 437 -13.76 12.15 21.18
C CYS A 437 -14.64 10.97 20.72
N ALA A 438 -15.03 10.89 19.45
CA ALA A 438 -15.94 9.88 18.91
C ALA A 438 -15.31 8.47 18.72
N GLY A 439 -14.28 8.14 19.50
CA GLY A 439 -13.72 6.78 19.59
C GLY A 439 -12.23 6.72 19.87
N ILE A 440 -11.44 7.69 19.38
CA ILE A 440 -9.97 7.66 19.49
C ILE A 440 -9.54 7.97 20.92
N LEU A 441 -9.91 9.13 21.46
CA LEU A 441 -9.59 9.51 22.84
C LEU A 441 -10.32 8.62 23.84
N GLN A 442 -11.55 8.19 23.53
CA GLN A 442 -12.28 7.22 24.35
C GLN A 442 -11.49 5.92 24.54
N GLY A 443 -10.96 5.35 23.45
CA GLY A 443 -10.13 4.15 23.51
C GLY A 443 -8.79 4.37 24.22
N LEU A 444 -8.10 5.48 23.93
CA LEU A 444 -6.77 5.76 24.49
C LEU A 444 -6.76 6.07 25.98
N PHE A 445 -7.84 6.60 26.54
CA PHE A 445 -7.94 6.91 27.96
C PHE A 445 -8.84 5.94 28.72
N ASN A 446 -9.28 4.86 28.07
CA ASN A 446 -10.26 3.93 28.62
C ASN A 446 -11.44 4.68 29.25
N ILE A 447 -11.96 5.67 28.53
CA ILE A 447 -13.08 6.50 28.96
C ILE A 447 -14.31 5.60 28.94
N SER A 448 -14.51 4.88 30.05
CA SER A 448 -15.75 4.18 30.31
C SER A 448 -16.84 5.19 30.64
N ASP A 449 -18.08 4.88 30.29
CA ASP A 449 -19.23 5.72 30.63
C ASP A 449 -19.42 5.94 32.15
N ALA A 450 -18.61 5.31 33.00
CA ALA A 450 -18.75 5.37 34.45
C ALA A 450 -18.05 6.57 35.10
N SER A 451 -16.85 7.00 34.68
CA SER A 451 -16.01 7.93 35.47
C SER A 451 -15.57 9.21 34.77
N SER A 452 -15.50 9.23 33.44
CA SER A 452 -14.99 10.37 32.67
C SER A 452 -15.80 10.60 31.40
N GLU A 453 -15.77 11.83 30.89
CA GLU A 453 -16.42 12.23 29.64
C GLU A 453 -15.45 13.04 28.78
N CYS A 454 -15.49 12.83 27.46
CA CYS A 454 -14.71 13.57 26.48
C CYS A 454 -15.60 14.61 25.81
N THR A 455 -15.17 15.86 25.82
CA THR A 455 -15.87 16.97 25.17
C THR A 455 -14.92 17.73 24.26
N LYS A 456 -15.43 18.21 23.13
CA LYS A 456 -14.72 19.11 22.23
C LYS A 456 -15.29 20.52 22.44
N GLU A 457 -14.47 21.42 22.98
CA GLU A 457 -14.79 22.83 23.15
C GLU A 457 -13.95 23.62 22.12
N GLU A 458 -14.60 24.06 21.04
CA GLU A 458 -13.95 24.68 19.87
C GLU A 458 -12.84 23.79 19.26
N ASP A 459 -11.57 24.16 19.44
CA ASP A 459 -10.39 23.42 18.96
C ASP A 459 -9.72 22.60 20.06
N ASN A 460 -10.19 22.67 21.30
CA ASN A 460 -9.60 21.95 22.42
C ASN A 460 -10.44 20.74 22.79
N TYR A 461 -9.74 19.68 23.20
CA TYR A 461 -10.33 18.45 23.69
C TYR A 461 -10.15 18.40 25.20
N THR A 462 -11.22 18.04 25.90
CA THR A 462 -11.27 18.06 27.34
C THR A 462 -11.84 16.75 27.86
N ILE A 463 -11.04 16.02 28.66
CA ILE A 463 -11.49 14.80 29.34
C ILE A 463 -11.76 15.13 30.81
N ARG A 464 -13.03 15.33 31.16
CA ARG A 464 -13.47 15.70 32.52
C ARG A 464 -14.01 14.49 33.28
N CYS A 465 -14.11 14.61 34.59
CA CYS A 465 -14.75 13.61 35.44
C CYS A 465 -16.27 13.78 35.43
N LYS A 466 -17.01 12.66 35.37
CA LYS A 466 -18.46 12.68 35.49
C LYS A 466 -18.89 13.03 36.92
N GLU A 467 -20.16 13.40 37.08
CA GLU A 467 -20.75 13.64 38.38
C GLU A 467 -20.60 12.42 39.32
N GLY A 468 -20.29 12.66 40.59
CA GLY A 468 -19.94 11.60 41.55
C GLY A 468 -18.43 11.28 41.64
N PHE A 469 -17.59 11.88 40.80
CA PHE A 469 -16.13 11.74 40.85
C PHE A 469 -15.44 13.07 41.21
N THR A 470 -14.27 12.99 41.86
CA THR A 470 -13.36 14.11 42.09
C THR A 470 -12.25 14.12 41.04
N ALA A 471 -11.99 15.30 40.47
CA ALA A 471 -10.91 15.54 39.53
C ALA A 471 -9.61 15.89 40.26
N TYR A 472 -8.50 15.29 39.85
CA TYR A 472 -7.14 15.60 40.31
C TYR A 472 -6.13 15.40 39.17
N ASP A 473 -4.87 15.81 39.35
CA ASP A 473 -3.80 15.71 38.35
C ASP A 473 -4.17 16.26 36.96
N GLU A 474 -4.34 17.58 36.86
CA GLU A 474 -4.55 18.25 35.57
C GLU A 474 -3.31 18.09 34.68
N VAL A 475 -3.50 17.53 33.48
CA VAL A 475 -2.45 17.39 32.48
C VAL A 475 -2.88 18.07 31.19
N LYS A 476 -2.08 19.05 30.76
CA LYS A 476 -2.19 19.69 29.44
C LYS A 476 -1.17 19.10 28.48
N SER A 477 -1.63 18.69 27.30
CA SER A 477 -0.80 18.13 26.23
C SER A 477 -1.27 18.65 24.88
N GLY A 478 -0.72 19.80 24.47
CA GLY A 478 -1.19 20.54 23.30
C GLY A 478 -2.64 20.99 23.46
N ARG A 479 -3.51 20.62 22.51
CA ARG A 479 -4.95 20.90 22.52
C ARG A 479 -5.76 19.98 23.43
N LEU A 480 -5.13 19.02 24.11
CA LEU A 480 -5.81 18.12 25.06
C LEU A 480 -5.58 18.58 26.51
N THR A 481 -6.67 18.74 27.25
CA THR A 481 -6.64 18.86 28.71
C THR A 481 -7.37 17.67 29.34
N ARG A 482 -6.77 17.03 30.34
CA ARG A 482 -7.39 15.89 31.04
C ARG A 482 -7.17 15.94 32.54
N TRP A 483 -8.09 15.31 33.27
CA TRP A 483 -7.98 15.07 34.70
C TRP A 483 -8.04 13.57 34.99
N SER A 484 -7.44 13.15 36.10
CA SER A 484 -7.65 11.85 36.72
C SER A 484 -8.89 11.89 37.61
N CYS A 485 -9.67 10.81 37.66
CA CYS A 485 -10.96 10.76 38.35
C CYS A 485 -10.97 9.71 39.46
N LYS A 486 -11.35 10.09 40.68
CA LYS A 486 -11.56 9.17 41.82
C LYS A 486 -13.00 9.25 42.29
N ALA A 487 -13.62 8.14 42.66
CA ALA A 487 -14.98 8.16 43.21
C ALA A 487 -15.04 9.03 44.47
N LYS A 488 -16.08 9.86 44.62
CA LYS A 488 -16.34 10.57 45.87
C LYS A 488 -16.69 9.54 46.94
N ASP A 489 -15.92 9.48 48.01
CA ASP A 489 -16.30 8.71 49.19
C ASP A 489 -17.59 9.31 49.75
N LEU A 490 -18.72 8.61 49.55
CA LEU A 490 -19.97 8.90 50.25
C LEU A 490 -19.76 8.50 51.72
N LEU A 491 -19.07 9.35 52.47
CA LEU A 491 -19.11 9.26 53.93
C LEU A 491 -20.53 9.60 54.35
N THR A 492 -21.25 8.55 54.69
CA THR A 492 -22.46 8.54 55.50
C THR A 492 -22.36 9.60 56.58
N SER A 493 -23.20 10.62 56.47
CA SER A 493 -23.64 11.43 57.59
C SER A 493 -24.27 10.48 58.62
N SER A 494 -23.55 10.21 59.70
CA SER A 494 -24.11 9.57 60.88
C SER A 494 -23.60 10.33 62.10
N SER A 495 -24.44 11.28 62.49
CA SER A 495 -24.66 11.78 63.84
C SER A 495 -23.75 11.25 64.95
N THR A 496 -23.08 12.21 65.57
CA THR A 496 -22.71 12.24 66.99
C THR A 496 -23.78 11.64 67.89
N GLU A 497 -23.42 10.60 68.65
CA GLU A 497 -24.02 10.28 69.94
C GLU A 497 -22.96 9.68 70.87
N SER A 498 -23.12 9.95 72.15
CA SER A 498 -22.09 9.97 73.19
C SER A 498 -22.40 8.98 74.34
N ILE A 499 -21.36 8.59 75.12
CA ILE A 499 -21.35 8.06 76.53
C ILE A 499 -21.28 6.50 76.70
N PRO A 500 -20.50 5.88 77.65
CA PRO A 500 -19.13 6.11 78.17
C PRO A 500 -18.41 4.74 78.52
N PRO A 501 -17.50 4.55 79.52
CA PRO A 501 -16.33 3.66 79.38
C PRO A 501 -16.45 2.29 80.08
N GLY A 502 -15.77 1.27 79.53
CA GLY A 502 -15.65 -0.06 80.16
C GLY A 502 -14.42 -0.81 79.68
N THR A 503 -13.47 -0.99 80.59
CA THR A 503 -12.18 -1.68 80.49
C THR A 503 -12.29 -3.18 80.21
N VAL A 504 -11.38 -3.75 79.40
CA VAL A 504 -10.49 -4.90 79.76
C VAL A 504 -9.29 -4.92 78.79
N SER A 505 -8.11 -5.09 79.38
CA SER A 505 -6.78 -5.20 78.77
C SER A 505 -6.43 -6.67 78.53
N THR A 506 -5.78 -6.98 77.41
CA THR A 506 -4.65 -7.93 77.35
C THR A 506 -3.76 -7.60 76.14
N GLN A 507 -2.46 -7.48 76.39
CA GLN A 507 -1.41 -7.22 75.41
C GLN A 507 -1.03 -8.49 74.64
N ALA A 508 -0.71 -8.35 73.35
CA ALA A 508 0.45 -8.97 72.71
C ALA A 508 0.74 -8.25 71.39
N GLY A 509 1.95 -7.71 71.24
CA GLY A 509 2.30 -6.79 70.16
C GLY A 509 2.66 -7.44 68.83
N SER A 510 2.68 -6.62 67.78
CA SER A 510 3.88 -6.40 66.96
C SER A 510 3.67 -5.20 66.04
N ARG A 511 4.72 -4.40 65.91
CA ARG A 511 4.89 -3.34 64.92
C ARG A 511 4.64 -3.90 63.52
N GLU A 512 3.68 -3.35 62.79
CA GLU A 512 3.71 -3.39 61.34
C GLU A 512 4.00 -2.00 60.79
N THR A 513 5.26 -1.90 60.38
CA THR A 513 5.85 -0.91 59.51
C THR A 513 4.94 -0.64 58.31
N THR A 514 4.64 0.64 58.10
CA THR A 514 4.17 1.18 56.83
C THR A 514 4.97 0.60 55.66
N THR A 515 4.33 -0.27 54.88
CA THR A 515 4.77 -0.58 53.52
C THR A 515 3.57 -0.40 52.61
N SER A 516 3.45 0.81 52.07
CA SER A 516 2.64 1.08 50.90
C SER A 516 3.20 0.23 49.75
N THR A 517 2.60 -0.93 49.51
CA THR A 517 2.77 -1.65 48.25
C THR A 517 1.82 -1.02 47.24
N ASN A 518 2.37 -0.08 46.48
CA ASN A 518 1.73 0.51 45.32
C ASN A 518 1.55 -0.61 44.27
N LEU A 519 0.45 -1.34 44.34
CA LEU A 519 0.08 -2.36 43.35
C LEU A 519 -0.55 -1.64 42.14
N GLU A 520 0.28 -1.02 41.30
CA GLU A 520 -0.16 -0.38 40.06
C GLU A 520 -1.01 -1.35 39.23
N ASP A 521 -2.23 -0.96 38.87
CA ASP A 521 -3.10 -1.78 38.02
C ASP A 521 -2.44 -1.99 36.65
N PRO A 522 -2.06 -3.24 36.28
CA PRO A 522 -1.37 -3.52 35.03
C PRO A 522 -2.21 -3.17 33.79
N CYS A 523 -3.54 -3.01 33.93
CA CYS A 523 -4.41 -2.54 32.87
C CYS A 523 -4.24 -1.05 32.53
N ILE A 524 -3.56 -0.25 33.38
CA ILE A 524 -3.25 1.17 33.10
C ILE A 524 -2.35 1.31 31.86
N SER A 525 -1.53 0.29 31.55
CA SER A 525 -0.66 0.27 30.37
C SER A 525 -1.39 -0.04 29.05
N ILE A 526 -2.72 -0.22 29.10
CA ILE A 526 -3.60 -0.56 27.98
C ILE A 526 -3.02 -1.70 27.14
N PRO A 527 -2.83 -2.89 27.75
CA PRO A 527 -2.13 -3.94 27.06
C PRO A 527 -2.98 -4.62 25.96
N CYS A 528 -4.31 -4.55 26.00
CA CYS A 528 -5.16 -5.26 25.04
C CYS A 528 -5.40 -4.46 23.73
N PHE A 529 -5.13 -5.07 22.58
CA PHE A 529 -5.37 -4.54 21.24
C PHE A 529 -6.81 -4.80 20.75
N ASN A 530 -7.18 -4.20 19.62
CA ASN A 530 -8.43 -4.43 18.89
C ASN A 530 -9.70 -4.36 19.78
N ASN A 531 -9.72 -3.40 20.71
CA ASN A 531 -10.80 -3.20 21.68
C ASN A 531 -11.05 -4.42 22.59
N GLY A 532 -10.03 -5.25 22.87
CA GLY A 532 -10.10 -6.29 23.90
C GLY A 532 -10.25 -5.69 25.30
N HIS A 533 -11.04 -6.33 26.16
CA HIS A 533 -11.30 -5.87 27.52
C HIS A 533 -10.19 -6.35 28.47
N CYS A 534 -9.46 -5.43 29.10
CA CYS A 534 -8.43 -5.78 30.08
C CYS A 534 -9.04 -6.10 31.45
N LYS A 535 -8.57 -7.17 32.10
CA LYS A 535 -8.90 -7.53 33.48
C LYS A 535 -7.62 -7.74 34.28
N LYS A 536 -7.59 -7.27 35.53
CA LYS A 536 -6.47 -7.51 36.45
C LYS A 536 -6.41 -9.00 36.81
N GLY A 537 -5.28 -9.63 36.53
CA GLY A 537 -4.96 -11.01 36.87
C GLY A 537 -4.24 -11.14 38.21
N PRO A 538 -3.97 -12.37 38.68
CA PRO A 538 -3.19 -12.62 39.90
C PRO A 538 -1.76 -12.06 39.78
N ASN A 539 -1.15 -11.67 40.90
CA ASN A 539 0.27 -11.24 40.96
C ASN A 539 0.63 -10.04 40.05
N ASN A 540 -0.23 -9.03 39.97
CA ASN A 540 -0.01 -7.81 39.17
C ASN A 540 0.13 -8.07 37.65
N THR A 541 -0.48 -9.15 37.16
CA THR A 541 -0.59 -9.48 35.73
C THR A 541 -1.93 -8.99 35.15
N TYR A 542 -2.10 -9.02 33.83
CA TYR A 542 -3.36 -8.67 33.18
C TYR A 542 -3.84 -9.82 32.28
N LEU A 543 -5.14 -9.86 32.01
CA LEU A 543 -5.79 -10.78 31.09
C LEU A 543 -6.61 -9.97 30.07
N CYS A 544 -6.48 -10.28 28.78
CA CYS A 544 -7.26 -9.64 27.73
C CYS A 544 -8.39 -10.54 27.25
N GLU A 545 -9.62 -10.05 27.34
CA GLU A 545 -10.80 -10.69 26.77
C GLU A 545 -11.07 -10.14 25.37
N CYS A 546 -10.86 -10.95 24.35
CA CYS A 546 -10.91 -10.51 22.96
C CYS A 546 -12.34 -10.43 22.42
N LYS A 547 -12.64 -9.36 21.69
CA LYS A 547 -13.88 -9.24 20.92
C LYS A 547 -13.92 -10.27 19.80
N LYS A 548 -15.14 -10.67 19.40
CA LYS A 548 -15.39 -11.66 18.34
C LYS A 548 -14.69 -11.24 17.04
N GLY A 549 -13.85 -12.13 16.49
CA GLY A 549 -13.02 -11.85 15.32
C GLY A 549 -11.56 -11.51 15.64
N PHE A 550 -11.18 -11.47 16.93
CA PHE A 550 -9.81 -11.26 17.39
C PHE A 550 -9.39 -12.36 18.37
N SER A 551 -8.09 -12.66 18.43
CA SER A 551 -7.47 -13.67 19.30
C SER A 551 -6.03 -13.28 19.64
N GLY A 552 -5.39 -14.04 20.54
CA GLY A 552 -4.06 -13.74 21.06
C GLY A 552 -4.12 -13.29 22.52
N GLU A 553 -2.97 -13.31 23.19
CA GLU A 553 -2.84 -12.98 24.62
C GLU A 553 -3.20 -11.51 24.91
N ARG A 554 -3.01 -10.66 23.90
CA ARG A 554 -3.36 -9.24 23.93
C ARG A 554 -4.41 -8.90 22.87
N CYS A 555 -5.11 -9.87 22.29
CA CYS A 555 -6.08 -9.65 21.20
C CYS A 555 -5.48 -9.02 19.95
N GLU A 556 -4.17 -9.19 19.75
CA GLU A 556 -3.39 -8.59 18.67
C GLU A 556 -3.64 -9.24 17.30
N ARG A 557 -4.14 -10.48 17.28
CA ARG A 557 -4.39 -11.22 16.04
C ARG A 557 -5.83 -11.06 15.62
N ASN A 558 -6.03 -10.84 14.32
CA ASN A 558 -7.33 -11.08 13.72
C ASN A 558 -7.57 -12.59 13.78
N ALA A 559 -8.58 -13.01 14.52
CA ALA A 559 -9.16 -14.34 14.35
C ALA A 559 -9.97 -14.30 13.05
N GLY A 560 -9.25 -14.21 11.92
CA GLY A 560 -9.79 -14.62 10.64
C GLY A 560 -10.39 -16.00 10.88
N ARG A 561 -11.67 -16.14 10.56
CA ARG A 561 -12.31 -17.45 10.55
C ARG A 561 -11.34 -18.36 9.81
N LYS A 562 -10.87 -19.44 10.45
CA LYS A 562 -10.47 -20.62 9.69
C LYS A 562 -11.61 -20.82 8.71
N LEU A 563 -11.30 -20.83 7.42
CA LEU A 563 -12.14 -21.50 6.44
C LEU A 563 -12.11 -22.98 6.84
N GLU A 564 -12.87 -23.34 7.87
CA GLU A 564 -13.63 -24.57 7.85
C GLU A 564 -14.63 -24.33 6.73
N ALA A 565 -14.20 -24.64 5.50
CA ALA A 565 -15.10 -24.76 4.38
C ALA A 565 -16.24 -25.68 4.83
N GLN A 566 -17.48 -25.19 4.78
CA GLN A 566 -18.66 -26.03 4.90
C GLN A 566 -18.70 -26.97 3.68
N VAL A 567 -17.88 -28.03 3.71
CA VAL A 567 -17.90 -29.14 2.75
C VAL A 567 -19.14 -30.02 2.96
N VAL A 568 -19.91 -29.82 4.04
CA VAL A 568 -21.09 -30.64 4.35
C VAL A 568 -22.38 -30.16 3.66
N ALA A 569 -22.47 -28.88 3.24
CA ALA A 569 -23.69 -28.36 2.59
C ALA A 569 -23.78 -28.67 1.08
N VAL A 570 -22.64 -28.85 0.40
CA VAL A 570 -22.61 -29.16 -1.04
C VAL A 570 -22.93 -30.64 -1.31
N ILE A 571 -22.60 -31.53 -0.36
CA ILE A 571 -22.86 -32.97 -0.50
C ILE A 571 -24.35 -33.29 -0.27
N THR A 572 -25.05 -32.59 0.63
CA THR A 572 -26.48 -32.84 0.88
C THR A 572 -27.39 -32.26 -0.21
N PHE A 573 -27.05 -31.11 -0.80
CA PHE A 573 -27.79 -30.56 -1.95
C PHE A 573 -27.57 -31.35 -3.24
N SER A 574 -26.37 -31.90 -3.47
CA SER A 574 -26.08 -32.71 -4.66
C SER A 574 -26.80 -34.07 -4.64
N ILE A 575 -26.97 -34.68 -3.46
CA ILE A 575 -27.70 -35.95 -3.31
C ILE A 575 -29.22 -35.74 -3.39
N ALA A 576 -29.76 -34.63 -2.87
CA ALA A 576 -31.18 -34.29 -2.99
C ALA A 576 -31.58 -33.92 -4.45
N MET A 577 -30.67 -33.32 -5.22
CA MET A 577 -30.91 -33.00 -6.63
C MET A 577 -30.80 -34.24 -7.53
N GLN A 578 -29.95 -35.22 -7.20
CA GLN A 578 -29.90 -36.51 -7.91
C GLN A 578 -31.09 -37.43 -7.61
N LEU A 579 -31.64 -37.39 -6.37
CA LEU A 579 -32.82 -38.19 -6.02
C LEU A 579 -34.14 -37.63 -6.59
N SER A 580 -34.22 -36.31 -6.85
CA SER A 580 -35.39 -35.70 -7.51
C SER A 580 -35.37 -35.86 -9.04
N LEU A 581 -34.19 -35.87 -9.67
CA LEU A 581 -34.07 -36.18 -11.11
C LEU A 581 -34.35 -37.66 -11.44
N ARG A 582 -34.14 -38.59 -10.49
CA ARG A 582 -34.48 -40.02 -10.68
C ARG A 582 -35.98 -40.31 -10.61
N TRP A 583 -36.79 -39.45 -9.99
CA TRP A 583 -38.25 -39.57 -9.98
C TRP A 583 -38.90 -38.98 -11.25
N MET A 584 -38.26 -38.01 -11.91
CA MET A 584 -38.79 -37.43 -13.15
C MET A 584 -38.49 -38.27 -14.41
N TYR A 585 -37.44 -39.10 -14.40
CA TYR A 585 -37.14 -40.04 -15.50
C TYR A 585 -37.73 -41.45 -15.30
N GLY A 586 -38.61 -41.65 -14.31
CA GLY A 586 -39.32 -42.91 -14.05
C GLY A 586 -40.80 -42.91 -14.47
N LEU A 587 -41.29 -41.84 -15.10
CA LEU A 587 -42.68 -41.68 -15.56
C LEU A 587 -42.77 -41.04 -16.96
N ALA A 588 -41.79 -41.32 -17.83
CA ALA A 588 -41.85 -41.03 -19.26
C ALA A 588 -41.46 -42.27 -20.06
#